data_AF-A0A812RT66-F1
#
_entry.id   AF-A0A812RT66-F1
#
_cell.length_a   1.000
_cell.length_b   1.000
_cell.length_c   1.000
_cell.angle_alpha   90.00
_cell.angle_beta   90.00
_cell.angle_gamma   90.00
#
_symmetry.space_group_name_H-M   'P 1'
#
loop_
_entity.id
_entity.type
_entity.pdbx_description
1 polymer ?
#
loop_
_entity_poly.entity_id
_entity_poly.type
_entity_poly.pdbx_seq_one_letter_code
_entity_poly.pdbx_strand_id
1 'polypeptide(L)'
;MHRPYEAFLEGSGVAAETLRGTLYQRDAAYCPMPFAKRCRIEWIGDQKQLHFYYVQVRKYEGKDVEVKTFRADDLKTHADVVKDVSLILAHPDGIGLSTESKSHDFDLKLAPGEQSEPLRVEGPGALERLRLLVEGADERAALRQTVMNVTCDGWSKAHVQSPVGDFFAAAPDVNPYVSLPFTVQDDGWMTSRYLMPYKESLVVAFHNLGEQEVRIRGEANTKARDWNDDRTMHFYARWRVTHGIATPPALDIPFLVAGGTGRYVGTASLMMNTALGTHQGGTWWGEGDEKVFVDDDKTPSWFGTGSEDYYNYAWSAEDIFAYPYCGQPRNDGPGNRGFVANYRHHFLDDQPFEDRIAFYLELLSYHPVEDFSYARQAYHYGRPGIIDDHVTITAEDVRIPRLPAPWVPNPQNASAGATYFEPELLTTQPHQLEEGEVWSHGKLMAWRPQADGETLRLKLPVKKAGKYEVDLYEGRRTMLRASESQQLELSEGEHVIELMFDDKGREDARLG
;
A
#
# COMPACT_ATOMS: atom_id res chain seq x y z
N MET A 1 14.21 17.47 -10.31
CA MET A 1 13.81 16.43 -11.29
C MET A 1 12.40 15.88 -11.08
N HIS A 2 11.69 16.24 -10.00
CA HIS A 2 10.37 15.69 -9.67
C HIS A 2 9.24 16.03 -10.66
N ARG A 3 9.41 17.04 -11.52
CA ARG A 3 8.35 17.52 -12.43
C ARG A 3 8.90 17.82 -13.82
N PRO A 4 9.41 16.81 -14.55
CA PRO A 4 10.17 17.01 -15.78
C PRO A 4 9.40 17.72 -16.90
N TYR A 5 8.08 17.57 -16.99
CA TYR A 5 7.28 18.24 -18.02
C TYR A 5 6.95 19.70 -17.72
N GLU A 6 7.10 20.20 -16.48
CA GLU A 6 6.73 21.59 -16.14
C GLU A 6 7.48 22.63 -17.00
N ALA A 7 8.72 22.35 -17.37
CA ALA A 7 9.54 23.21 -18.23
C ALA A 7 9.04 23.31 -19.69
N PHE A 8 8.10 22.45 -20.10
CA PHE A 8 7.61 22.34 -21.48
C PHE A 8 6.11 22.61 -21.62
N LEU A 9 5.44 23.07 -20.56
CA LEU A 9 3.98 23.26 -20.56
C LEU A 9 3.52 24.49 -21.37
N GLU A 10 4.32 25.55 -21.42
CA GLU A 10 3.97 26.78 -22.11
C GLU A 10 3.72 26.51 -23.61
N GLY A 11 2.51 26.82 -24.09
CA GLY A 11 2.11 26.58 -25.48
C GLY A 11 1.85 25.11 -25.85
N SER A 12 1.96 24.18 -24.89
CA SER A 12 1.67 22.74 -25.11
C SER A 12 0.17 22.43 -25.11
N GLY A 13 -0.65 23.25 -24.46
CA GLY A 13 -2.07 22.94 -24.26
C GLY A 13 -2.35 21.90 -23.16
N VAL A 14 -1.34 21.52 -22.37
CA VAL A 14 -1.45 20.75 -21.12
C VAL A 14 -1.22 21.70 -19.93
N ALA A 15 -2.11 21.66 -18.93
CA ALA A 15 -1.97 22.44 -17.71
C ALA A 15 -1.18 21.66 -16.65
N ALA A 16 -0.51 22.35 -15.72
CA ALA A 16 0.26 21.70 -14.66
C ALA A 16 -0.65 20.86 -13.76
N GLU A 17 -1.87 21.33 -13.51
CA GLU A 17 -2.91 20.69 -12.72
C GLU A 17 -3.36 19.36 -13.34
N THR A 18 -3.31 19.24 -14.67
CA THR A 18 -3.61 17.97 -15.37
C THR A 18 -2.65 16.86 -14.97
N LEU A 19 -1.40 17.20 -14.65
CA LEU A 19 -0.34 16.23 -14.31
C LEU A 19 -0.30 15.89 -12.81
N ARG A 20 -0.81 16.77 -11.94
CA ARG A 20 -0.76 16.58 -10.48
C ARG A 20 -1.74 15.50 -10.05
N GLY A 21 -1.26 14.52 -9.27
CA GLY A 21 -2.04 13.36 -8.85
C GLY A 21 -2.23 12.30 -9.94
N THR A 22 -1.70 12.52 -11.15
CA THR A 22 -1.83 11.61 -12.30
C THR A 22 -0.45 11.13 -12.75
N LEU A 23 0.26 11.89 -13.58
CA LEU A 23 1.63 11.58 -13.99
C LEU A 23 2.67 12.03 -12.96
N TYR A 24 2.33 12.98 -12.10
CA TYR A 24 3.10 13.32 -10.90
C TYR A 24 2.36 12.80 -9.68
N GLN A 25 2.92 11.80 -9.02
CA GLN A 25 2.32 11.10 -7.88
C GLN A 25 3.30 11.16 -6.71
N ARG A 26 2.87 11.77 -5.61
CA ARG A 26 3.70 12.02 -4.42
C ARG A 26 5.10 12.54 -4.80
N ASP A 27 6.13 11.71 -4.65
CA ASP A 27 7.53 12.04 -4.88
C ASP A 27 8.08 11.53 -6.22
N ALA A 28 7.23 10.89 -7.05
CA ALA A 28 7.57 10.30 -8.34
C ALA A 28 6.92 10.99 -9.56
N ALA A 29 7.59 10.86 -10.71
CA ALA A 29 7.11 11.31 -12.01
C ALA A 29 7.11 10.18 -13.03
N TYR A 30 5.94 9.89 -13.59
CA TYR A 30 5.67 8.86 -14.57
C TYR A 30 5.58 9.43 -15.98
N CYS A 31 6.53 10.31 -16.33
CA CYS A 31 6.55 11.03 -17.60
C CYS A 31 7.45 10.32 -18.61
N PRO A 32 6.92 9.71 -19.69
CA PRO A 32 7.75 9.00 -20.66
C PRO A 32 8.65 9.95 -21.45
N MET A 33 9.97 9.84 -21.28
CA MET A 33 10.97 10.63 -22.01
C MET A 33 11.89 9.72 -22.84
N PRO A 34 11.40 9.10 -23.93
CA PRO A 34 12.20 8.21 -24.75
C PRO A 34 13.38 8.92 -25.42
N PHE A 35 14.47 8.21 -25.65
CA PHE A 35 15.64 8.72 -26.38
C PHE A 35 16.27 7.62 -27.25
N ALA A 36 16.64 7.96 -28.48
CA ALA A 36 17.09 6.99 -29.47
C ALA A 36 18.57 6.60 -29.33
N LYS A 37 19.41 7.54 -28.87
CA LYS A 37 20.88 7.40 -28.90
C LYS A 37 21.53 7.58 -27.55
N ARG A 38 21.23 8.69 -26.87
CA ARG A 38 21.77 9.02 -25.54
C ARG A 38 20.84 9.98 -24.81
N CYS A 39 20.84 9.88 -23.49
CA CYS A 39 20.26 10.87 -22.58
C CYS A 39 21.37 11.42 -21.69
N ARG A 40 21.46 12.75 -21.56
CA ARG A 40 22.30 13.41 -20.55
C ARG A 40 21.36 14.11 -19.59
N ILE A 41 21.51 13.78 -18.32
CA ILE A 41 20.79 14.44 -17.23
C ILE A 41 21.80 15.32 -16.50
N GLU A 42 21.52 16.61 -16.43
CA GLU A 42 22.36 17.59 -15.74
C GLU A 42 21.55 18.19 -14.60
N TRP A 43 22.12 18.12 -13.40
CA TRP A 43 21.55 18.75 -12.23
C TRP A 43 22.23 20.10 -11.99
N ILE A 44 21.44 21.16 -11.81
CA ILE A 44 21.93 22.53 -11.57
C ILE A 44 21.30 23.01 -10.27
N GLY A 45 22.11 23.23 -9.24
CA GLY A 45 21.64 23.71 -7.94
C GLY A 45 22.78 23.91 -6.94
N ASP A 46 22.43 24.21 -5.68
CA ASP A 46 23.39 24.37 -4.58
C ASP A 46 23.81 23.01 -4.01
N GLN A 47 25.08 22.66 -4.17
CA GLN A 47 25.68 21.41 -3.69
C GLN A 47 25.69 21.30 -2.15
N LYS A 48 25.44 22.40 -1.42
CA LYS A 48 25.32 22.38 0.05
C LYS A 48 23.96 21.91 0.52
N GLN A 49 22.96 21.85 -0.36
CA GLN A 49 21.66 21.29 -0.05
C GLN A 49 21.67 19.79 -0.36
N LEU A 50 20.90 19.01 0.39
CA LEU A 50 20.75 17.58 0.18
C LEU A 50 19.83 17.33 -1.02
N HIS A 51 20.23 16.45 -1.92
CA HIS A 51 19.44 16.09 -3.11
C HIS A 51 19.51 14.59 -3.33
N PHE A 52 18.34 13.96 -3.48
CA PHE A 52 18.22 12.55 -3.84
C PHE A 52 17.33 12.42 -5.07
N TYR A 53 17.75 11.60 -6.02
CA TYR A 53 16.98 11.29 -7.22
C TYR A 53 17.18 9.83 -7.58
N TYR A 54 16.07 9.15 -7.87
CA TYR A 54 16.09 7.83 -8.50
C TYR A 54 15.62 7.97 -9.95
N VAL A 55 16.49 7.59 -10.90
CA VAL A 55 16.18 7.68 -12.33
C VAL A 55 16.19 6.30 -12.94
N GLN A 56 15.02 5.86 -13.39
CA GLN A 56 14.85 4.57 -14.03
C GLN A 56 14.94 4.72 -15.54
N VAL A 57 15.70 3.81 -16.18
CA VAL A 57 15.89 3.78 -17.62
C VAL A 57 15.65 2.37 -18.11
N ARG A 58 14.76 2.23 -19.09
CA ARG A 58 14.57 0.97 -19.82
C ARG A 58 15.31 1.02 -21.14
N LYS A 59 16.15 0.01 -21.38
CA LYS A 59 16.69 -0.28 -22.70
C LYS A 59 15.72 -1.22 -23.41
N TYR A 60 15.27 -0.83 -24.59
CA TYR A 60 14.51 -1.73 -25.46
C TYR A 60 15.49 -2.55 -26.31
N GLU A 61 15.37 -3.87 -26.25
CA GLU A 61 16.22 -4.78 -27.01
C GLU A 61 15.56 -5.18 -28.33
N GLY A 62 16.38 -5.35 -29.38
CA GLY A 62 15.94 -5.73 -30.71
C GLY A 62 16.52 -4.85 -31.80
N LYS A 63 16.93 -5.47 -32.93
CA LYS A 63 17.52 -4.75 -34.07
C LYS A 63 16.52 -3.87 -34.81
N ASP A 64 15.23 -4.17 -34.66
CA ASP A 64 14.13 -3.51 -35.37
C ASP A 64 13.31 -2.58 -34.45
N VAL A 65 13.77 -2.34 -33.21
CA VAL A 65 13.08 -1.41 -32.30
C VAL A 65 13.54 0.02 -32.58
N GLU A 66 12.67 0.82 -33.18
CA GLU A 66 12.89 2.24 -33.39
C GLU A 66 12.31 3.06 -32.22
N VAL A 67 13.16 3.79 -31.50
CA VAL A 67 12.75 4.69 -30.43
C VAL A 67 12.78 6.13 -30.92
N LYS A 68 11.62 6.78 -31.01
CA LYS A 68 11.54 8.23 -31.30
C LYS A 68 11.99 9.01 -30.07
N THR A 69 12.96 9.91 -30.23
CA THR A 69 13.44 10.77 -29.13
C THR A 69 12.39 11.82 -28.79
N PHE A 70 12.11 11.97 -27.49
CA PHE A 70 11.24 13.01 -26.94
C PHE A 70 11.70 14.41 -27.34
N ARG A 71 10.75 15.26 -27.71
CA ARG A 71 10.90 16.69 -27.98
C ARG A 71 9.88 17.45 -27.15
N ALA A 72 10.18 18.68 -26.74
CA ALA A 72 9.23 19.52 -26.00
C ALA A 72 7.86 19.65 -26.73
N ASP A 73 7.89 19.78 -28.05
CA ASP A 73 6.68 19.84 -28.90
C ASP A 73 5.86 18.54 -28.92
N ASP A 74 6.38 17.42 -28.43
CA ASP A 74 5.60 16.18 -28.32
C ASP A 74 4.48 16.34 -27.28
N LEU A 75 4.66 17.16 -26.22
CA LEU A 75 3.55 17.48 -25.29
C LEU A 75 2.42 18.22 -25.98
N LYS A 76 2.75 19.11 -26.92
CA LYS A 76 1.76 19.79 -27.75
C LYS A 76 1.07 18.83 -28.72
N THR A 77 1.87 17.97 -29.36
CA THR A 77 1.40 17.00 -30.34
C THR A 77 0.47 15.96 -29.72
N HIS A 78 0.71 15.59 -28.46
CA HIS A 78 -0.02 14.56 -27.74
C HIS A 78 -0.86 15.12 -26.58
N ALA A 79 -1.19 16.42 -26.59
CA ALA A 79 -1.88 17.08 -25.49
C ALA A 79 -3.19 16.40 -25.11
N ASP A 80 -3.97 15.95 -26.10
CA ASP A 80 -5.25 15.27 -25.87
C ASP A 80 -5.05 13.88 -25.26
N VAL A 81 -4.05 13.13 -25.73
CA VAL A 81 -3.68 11.82 -25.13
C VAL A 81 -3.26 12.00 -23.67
N VAL A 82 -2.46 13.04 -23.37
CA VAL A 82 -2.04 13.34 -22.00
C VAL A 82 -3.25 13.67 -21.11
N LYS A 83 -4.22 14.45 -21.62
CA LYS A 83 -5.46 14.77 -20.89
C LYS A 83 -6.32 13.53 -20.67
N ASP A 84 -6.49 12.70 -21.68
CA ASP A 84 -7.29 11.48 -21.60
C ASP A 84 -6.69 10.48 -20.59
N VAL A 85 -5.38 10.25 -20.66
CA VAL A 85 -4.67 9.41 -19.68
C VAL A 85 -4.80 10.00 -18.27
N SER A 86 -4.62 11.32 -18.13
CA SER A 86 -4.75 11.97 -16.83
C SER A 86 -6.16 11.88 -16.26
N LEU A 87 -7.19 11.95 -17.10
CA LEU A 87 -8.58 11.76 -16.69
C LEU A 87 -8.84 10.33 -16.21
N ILE A 88 -8.31 9.33 -16.93
CA ILE A 88 -8.39 7.92 -16.53
C ILE A 88 -7.69 7.70 -15.18
N LEU A 89 -6.50 8.28 -15.01
CA LEU A 89 -5.73 8.15 -13.76
C LEU A 89 -6.42 8.86 -12.60
N ALA A 90 -7.03 10.03 -12.82
CA ALA A 90 -7.78 10.75 -11.79
C ALA A 90 -9.10 10.04 -11.41
N HIS A 91 -9.71 9.31 -12.35
CA HIS A 91 -10.98 8.63 -12.15
C HIS A 91 -10.99 7.19 -12.70
N PRO A 92 -10.22 6.25 -12.10
CA PRO A 92 -10.10 4.88 -12.61
C PRO A 92 -11.43 4.10 -12.63
N ASP A 93 -12.37 4.42 -11.74
CA ASP A 93 -13.70 3.80 -11.74
C ASP A 93 -14.58 4.23 -12.93
N GLY A 94 -14.20 5.32 -13.61
CA GLY A 94 -14.80 5.74 -14.87
C GLY A 94 -14.39 4.86 -16.06
N ILE A 95 -13.41 3.96 -15.90
CA ILE A 95 -13.04 2.99 -16.93
C ILE A 95 -14.21 2.00 -17.09
N GLY A 96 -15.01 2.23 -18.13
CA GLY A 96 -16.13 1.37 -18.49
C GLY A 96 -15.68 -0.04 -18.85
N LEU A 97 -16.61 -1.00 -18.71
CA LEU A 97 -16.44 -2.33 -19.27
C LEU A 97 -16.45 -2.29 -20.80
N SER A 98 -15.89 -3.32 -21.43
CA SER A 98 -16.11 -3.54 -22.87
C SER A 98 -17.60 -3.73 -23.16
N THR A 99 -18.05 -3.26 -24.32
CA THR A 99 -19.44 -3.46 -24.78
C THR A 99 -19.80 -4.94 -24.97
N GLU A 100 -18.79 -5.80 -25.12
CA GLU A 100 -18.95 -7.25 -25.30
C GLU A 100 -18.84 -8.04 -24.00
N SER A 101 -18.76 -7.34 -22.86
CA SER A 101 -18.55 -7.99 -21.57
C SER A 101 -19.78 -8.72 -21.07
N LYS A 102 -19.54 -9.92 -20.53
CA LYS A 102 -20.52 -10.76 -19.84
C LYS A 102 -20.33 -10.59 -18.33
N SER A 103 -21.41 -10.34 -17.60
CA SER A 103 -21.41 -10.31 -16.13
C SER A 103 -21.76 -11.69 -15.58
N HIS A 104 -21.02 -12.10 -14.55
CA HIS A 104 -21.30 -13.30 -13.77
C HIS A 104 -21.32 -12.89 -12.31
N ASP A 105 -22.51 -12.89 -11.73
CA ASP A 105 -22.71 -12.47 -10.35
C ASP A 105 -22.90 -13.70 -9.48
N PHE A 106 -22.37 -13.67 -8.25
CA PHE A 106 -22.52 -14.76 -7.29
C PHE A 106 -22.69 -14.23 -5.87
N ASP A 107 -23.41 -15.01 -5.06
CA ASP A 107 -23.68 -14.75 -3.65
C ASP A 107 -23.69 -16.10 -2.94
N LEU A 108 -22.66 -16.36 -2.12
CA LEU A 108 -22.50 -17.63 -1.42
C LEU A 108 -22.19 -17.41 0.06
N LYS A 109 -22.46 -18.43 0.85
CA LYS A 109 -22.04 -18.55 2.24
C LYS A 109 -21.09 -19.74 2.35
N LEU A 110 -20.03 -19.59 3.13
CA LEU A 110 -19.07 -20.64 3.41
C LEU A 110 -18.94 -20.83 4.91
N ALA A 111 -19.24 -22.04 5.39
CA ALA A 111 -18.91 -22.44 6.75
C ALA A 111 -17.37 -22.53 6.94
N PRO A 112 -16.88 -22.54 8.19
CA PRO A 112 -15.48 -22.81 8.49
C PRO A 112 -14.94 -24.06 7.78
N GLY A 113 -13.83 -23.92 7.06
CA GLY A 113 -13.19 -24.99 6.28
C GLY A 113 -13.85 -25.32 4.93
N GLU A 114 -14.95 -24.66 4.57
CA GLU A 114 -15.66 -24.93 3.32
C GLU A 114 -15.01 -24.25 2.11
N GLN A 115 -15.14 -24.91 0.95
CA GLN A 115 -14.69 -24.42 -0.35
C GLN A 115 -15.83 -24.37 -1.35
N SER A 116 -15.81 -23.39 -2.25
CA SER A 116 -16.77 -23.30 -3.36
C SER A 116 -16.15 -22.68 -4.61
N GLU A 117 -16.60 -23.15 -5.78
CA GLU A 117 -16.25 -22.63 -7.10
C GLU A 117 -17.48 -21.92 -7.72
N PRO A 118 -17.80 -20.67 -7.33
CA PRO A 118 -19.01 -20.01 -7.82
C PRO A 118 -18.98 -19.64 -9.31
N LEU A 119 -17.79 -19.64 -9.94
CA LEU A 119 -17.66 -19.28 -11.35
C LEU A 119 -16.73 -20.23 -12.09
N ARG A 120 -17.23 -20.74 -13.23
CA ARG A 120 -16.45 -21.40 -14.27
C ARG A 120 -16.87 -20.85 -15.63
N VAL A 121 -15.89 -20.41 -16.41
CA VAL A 121 -16.09 -19.90 -17.78
C VAL A 121 -15.20 -20.70 -18.72
N GLU A 122 -15.74 -21.06 -19.88
CA GLU A 122 -15.06 -21.84 -20.92
C GLU A 122 -14.82 -20.98 -22.17
N GLY A 123 -13.79 -21.34 -22.93
CA GLY A 123 -13.34 -20.65 -24.13
C GLY A 123 -12.31 -19.55 -23.85
N PRO A 124 -11.63 -19.06 -24.90
CA PRO A 124 -10.62 -18.01 -24.76
C PRO A 124 -11.24 -16.68 -24.34
N GLY A 125 -10.64 -16.03 -23.36
CA GLY A 125 -11.20 -14.81 -22.79
C GLY A 125 -10.27 -14.09 -21.84
N ALA A 126 -10.81 -13.08 -21.17
CA ALA A 126 -10.16 -12.44 -20.04
C ALA A 126 -11.20 -11.98 -19.00
N LEU A 127 -10.88 -12.15 -17.72
CA LEU A 127 -11.55 -11.44 -16.64
C LEU A 127 -11.03 -9.99 -16.67
N GLU A 128 -11.89 -9.04 -16.99
CA GLU A 128 -11.49 -7.62 -17.08
C GLU A 128 -11.84 -6.81 -15.83
N ARG A 129 -12.81 -7.29 -15.04
CA ARG A 129 -13.14 -6.71 -13.75
C ARG A 129 -13.63 -7.78 -12.79
N LEU A 130 -13.18 -7.71 -11.54
CA LEU A 130 -13.67 -8.54 -10.45
C LEU A 130 -14.04 -7.63 -9.28
N ARG A 131 -15.30 -7.65 -8.84
CA ARG A 131 -15.75 -6.99 -7.61
C ARG A 131 -16.07 -8.03 -6.57
N LEU A 132 -15.66 -7.80 -5.33
CA LEU A 132 -15.89 -8.70 -4.21
C LEU A 132 -16.31 -7.92 -2.98
N LEU A 133 -17.21 -8.49 -2.20
CA LEU A 133 -17.56 -8.07 -0.86
C LEU A 133 -17.61 -9.32 0.01
N VAL A 134 -16.87 -9.30 1.12
CA VAL A 134 -16.80 -10.41 2.08
C VAL A 134 -17.31 -9.91 3.42
N GLU A 135 -18.32 -10.61 3.94
CA GLU A 135 -19.00 -10.24 5.19
C GLU A 135 -18.83 -11.38 6.20
N GLY A 136 -18.54 -11.02 7.44
CA GLY A 136 -18.44 -11.93 8.58
C GLY A 136 -18.74 -11.17 9.88
N ALA A 137 -18.79 -11.89 11.01
CA ALA A 137 -18.96 -11.28 12.32
C ALA A 137 -17.73 -10.42 12.71
N ASP A 138 -16.53 -10.86 12.36
CA ASP A 138 -15.29 -10.09 12.42
C ASP A 138 -14.80 -9.82 10.98
N GLU A 139 -14.87 -8.57 10.53
CA GLU A 139 -14.50 -8.16 9.16
C GLU A 139 -13.02 -8.47 8.84
N ARG A 140 -12.12 -8.17 9.78
CA ARG A 140 -10.69 -8.41 9.62
C ARG A 140 -10.40 -9.89 9.42
N ALA A 141 -11.02 -10.73 10.25
CA ALA A 141 -10.90 -12.17 10.12
C ALA A 141 -11.52 -12.69 8.81
N ALA A 142 -12.68 -12.17 8.42
CA ALA A 142 -13.35 -12.57 7.19
C ALA A 142 -12.48 -12.29 5.95
N LEU A 143 -11.87 -11.10 5.88
CA LEU A 143 -11.03 -10.68 4.75
C LEU A 143 -9.69 -11.42 4.68
N ARG A 144 -9.04 -11.66 5.83
CA ARG A 144 -7.74 -12.35 5.90
C ARG A 144 -7.87 -13.87 5.75
N GLN A 145 -8.95 -14.48 6.23
CA GLN A 145 -9.07 -15.94 6.27
C GLN A 145 -9.89 -16.52 5.11
N THR A 146 -10.56 -15.67 4.30
CA THR A 146 -11.16 -16.09 3.04
C THR A 146 -10.12 -16.03 1.92
N VAL A 147 -9.64 -17.19 1.46
CA VAL A 147 -8.64 -17.29 0.38
C VAL A 147 -9.33 -17.44 -0.96
N MET A 148 -9.11 -16.49 -1.86
CA MET A 148 -9.52 -16.54 -3.26
C MET A 148 -8.50 -17.33 -4.08
N ASN A 149 -8.99 -18.19 -4.96
CA ASN A 149 -8.23 -18.91 -5.96
C ASN A 149 -8.79 -18.60 -7.36
N VAL A 150 -7.95 -18.09 -8.27
CA VAL A 150 -8.29 -17.95 -9.68
C VAL A 150 -7.39 -18.86 -10.49
N THR A 151 -7.97 -19.82 -11.19
CA THR A 151 -7.26 -20.83 -11.97
C THR A 151 -7.60 -20.66 -13.46
N CYS A 152 -6.57 -20.52 -14.28
CA CYS A 152 -6.70 -20.54 -15.74
C CYS A 152 -6.40 -21.94 -16.28
N ASP A 153 -7.09 -22.34 -17.35
CA ASP A 153 -6.75 -23.43 -18.27
C ASP A 153 -6.52 -24.79 -17.59
N GLY A 154 -7.31 -25.10 -16.57
CA GLY A 154 -7.27 -26.38 -15.86
C GLY A 154 -5.98 -26.66 -15.09
N TRP A 155 -5.14 -25.65 -14.84
CA TRP A 155 -3.90 -25.80 -14.08
C TRP A 155 -4.17 -26.26 -12.64
N SER A 156 -3.30 -27.13 -12.10
CA SER A 156 -3.48 -27.65 -10.73
C SER A 156 -3.19 -26.63 -9.63
N LYS A 157 -2.41 -25.59 -9.93
CA LYS A 157 -2.13 -24.47 -9.03
C LYS A 157 -2.83 -23.22 -9.53
N ALA A 158 -3.55 -22.55 -8.63
CA ALA A 158 -4.19 -21.28 -8.95
C ALA A 158 -3.15 -20.23 -9.34
N HIS A 159 -3.48 -19.42 -10.35
CA HIS A 159 -2.64 -18.32 -10.81
C HIS A 159 -2.72 -17.15 -9.84
N VAL A 160 -3.91 -16.88 -9.32
CA VAL A 160 -4.13 -16.02 -8.16
C VAL A 160 -4.47 -16.90 -6.97
N GLN A 161 -3.72 -16.79 -5.87
CA GLN A 161 -4.03 -17.39 -4.58
C GLN A 161 -3.71 -16.38 -3.49
N SER A 162 -4.74 -15.79 -2.88
CA SER A 162 -4.58 -14.72 -1.89
C SER A 162 -5.77 -14.63 -0.95
N PRO A 163 -5.57 -14.27 0.34
CA PRO A 163 -6.65 -13.67 1.12
C PRO A 163 -7.32 -12.54 0.35
N VAL A 164 -8.64 -12.40 0.46
CA VAL A 164 -9.37 -11.39 -0.31
C VAL A 164 -8.88 -9.98 0.03
N GLY A 165 -8.76 -9.62 1.31
CA GLY A 165 -8.30 -8.27 1.69
C GLY A 165 -6.89 -7.94 1.21
N ASP A 166 -5.97 -8.90 1.31
CA ASP A 166 -4.56 -8.71 0.91
C ASP A 166 -4.40 -8.57 -0.61
N PHE A 167 -5.24 -9.24 -1.41
CA PHE A 167 -5.20 -9.13 -2.88
C PHE A 167 -5.39 -7.69 -3.34
N PHE A 168 -6.24 -6.91 -2.65
CA PHE A 168 -6.52 -5.51 -2.95
C PHE A 168 -5.61 -4.53 -2.21
N ALA A 169 -4.49 -4.97 -1.61
CA ALA A 169 -3.54 -4.11 -0.92
C ALA A 169 -4.15 -3.19 0.16
N ALA A 170 -5.29 -3.61 0.73
CA ALA A 170 -6.09 -2.83 1.67
C ALA A 170 -6.22 -3.48 3.04
N ALA A 171 -5.58 -4.63 3.24
CA ALA A 171 -5.66 -5.41 4.47
C ALA A 171 -5.12 -4.62 5.70
N PRO A 172 -5.41 -5.06 6.94
CA PRO A 172 -6.10 -6.30 7.32
C PRO A 172 -7.64 -6.20 7.37
N ASP A 173 -8.21 -5.01 7.45
CA ASP A 173 -9.67 -4.71 7.41
C ASP A 173 -10.00 -3.83 6.19
N VAL A 174 -11.22 -3.29 6.07
CA VAL A 174 -11.56 -2.39 4.96
C VAL A 174 -10.84 -1.04 5.13
N ASN A 175 -9.82 -0.81 4.29
CA ASN A 175 -9.11 0.48 4.18
C ASN A 175 -9.43 1.11 2.83
N PRO A 176 -10.36 2.07 2.76
CA PRO A 176 -10.84 2.64 1.50
C PRO A 176 -9.78 3.46 0.77
N TYR A 177 -9.59 3.17 -0.52
CA TYR A 177 -8.72 3.94 -1.40
C TYR A 177 -9.05 3.67 -2.87
N VAL A 178 -8.51 4.51 -3.77
CA VAL A 178 -8.61 4.34 -5.21
C VAL A 178 -7.22 4.37 -5.82
N SER A 179 -6.91 3.38 -6.64
CA SER A 179 -5.74 3.29 -7.51
C SER A 179 -6.18 2.86 -8.92
N LEU A 180 -5.24 2.79 -9.87
CA LEU A 180 -5.58 2.36 -11.22
C LEU A 180 -6.16 0.94 -11.25
N PRO A 181 -5.51 -0.10 -10.67
CA PRO A 181 -6.06 -1.45 -10.71
C PRO A 181 -7.07 -1.74 -9.61
N PHE A 182 -7.11 -0.98 -8.52
CA PHE A 182 -7.95 -1.30 -7.36
C PHE A 182 -8.79 -0.13 -6.85
N THR A 183 -10.02 -0.42 -6.44
CA THR A 183 -10.84 0.47 -5.62
C THR A 183 -11.34 -0.32 -4.42
N VAL A 184 -11.16 0.22 -3.22
CA VAL A 184 -11.78 -0.29 -1.99
C VAL A 184 -12.71 0.78 -1.47
N GLN A 185 -13.99 0.45 -1.35
CA GLN A 185 -15.06 1.35 -0.96
C GLN A 185 -15.30 1.27 0.56
N ASP A 186 -15.84 2.34 1.15
CA ASP A 186 -16.17 2.41 2.58
C ASP A 186 -17.17 1.33 3.04
N ASP A 187 -17.96 0.78 2.12
CA ASP A 187 -18.94 -0.28 2.37
C ASP A 187 -18.37 -1.69 2.18
N GLY A 188 -17.05 -1.80 1.95
CA GLY A 188 -16.33 -3.07 1.83
C GLY A 188 -16.28 -3.66 0.42
N TRP A 189 -16.94 -3.05 -0.58
CA TRP A 189 -16.78 -3.50 -1.96
C TRP A 189 -15.36 -3.20 -2.46
N MET A 190 -14.69 -4.24 -2.95
CA MET A 190 -13.35 -4.18 -3.51
C MET A 190 -13.39 -4.53 -5.00
N THR A 191 -12.84 -3.68 -5.85
CA THR A 191 -12.83 -3.81 -7.32
C THR A 191 -11.42 -3.99 -7.83
N SER A 192 -11.18 -4.99 -8.68
CA SER A 192 -9.95 -5.19 -9.43
C SER A 192 -10.17 -4.99 -10.91
N ARG A 193 -9.24 -4.28 -11.54
CA ARG A 193 -9.15 -4.00 -12.98
C ARG A 193 -7.88 -4.58 -13.61
N TYR A 194 -7.17 -5.45 -12.89
CA TYR A 194 -6.14 -6.27 -13.52
C TYR A 194 -6.81 -7.21 -14.53
N LEU A 195 -6.38 -7.13 -15.79
CA LEU A 195 -6.86 -8.02 -16.83
C LEU A 195 -6.28 -9.41 -16.59
N MET A 196 -7.10 -10.46 -16.53
CA MET A 196 -6.62 -11.84 -16.34
C MET A 196 -6.99 -12.69 -17.55
N PRO A 197 -6.13 -12.77 -18.59
CA PRO A 197 -6.36 -13.60 -19.76
C PRO A 197 -6.27 -15.11 -19.47
N TYR A 198 -7.07 -15.88 -20.19
CA TYR A 198 -7.06 -17.35 -20.18
C TYR A 198 -7.33 -17.89 -21.60
N LYS A 199 -6.75 -19.05 -21.93
CA LYS A 199 -6.81 -19.63 -23.28
C LYS A 199 -8.03 -20.53 -23.47
N GLU A 200 -8.36 -21.32 -22.46
CA GLU A 200 -9.34 -22.39 -22.51
C GLU A 200 -10.41 -22.22 -21.43
N SER A 201 -10.05 -21.86 -20.21
CA SER A 201 -11.02 -21.73 -19.12
C SER A 201 -10.54 -20.84 -17.97
N LEU A 202 -11.50 -20.33 -17.20
CA LEU A 202 -11.29 -19.60 -15.96
C LEU A 202 -12.18 -20.18 -14.86
N VAL A 203 -11.60 -20.43 -13.68
CA VAL A 203 -12.33 -20.80 -12.47
C VAL A 203 -12.01 -19.79 -11.36
N VAL A 204 -13.05 -19.27 -10.70
CA VAL A 204 -12.90 -18.48 -9.47
C VAL A 204 -13.48 -19.30 -8.32
N ALA A 205 -12.69 -19.49 -7.28
CA ALA A 205 -13.02 -20.30 -6.11
C ALA A 205 -12.63 -19.59 -4.82
N PHE A 206 -13.27 -19.95 -3.72
CA PHE A 206 -13.01 -19.42 -2.38
C PHE A 206 -12.89 -20.54 -1.38
N HIS A 207 -12.00 -20.37 -0.40
CA HIS A 207 -11.80 -21.26 0.74
C HIS A 207 -11.87 -20.45 2.03
N ASN A 208 -12.79 -20.79 2.93
CA ASN A 208 -12.84 -20.20 4.25
C ASN A 208 -11.91 -20.96 5.20
N LEU A 209 -10.72 -20.42 5.45
CA LEU A 209 -9.76 -20.97 6.42
C LEU A 209 -10.00 -20.46 7.86
N GLY A 210 -11.04 -19.66 8.06
CA GLY A 210 -11.37 -19.06 9.34
C GLY A 210 -12.28 -19.92 10.20
N GLU A 211 -12.68 -19.37 11.34
CA GLU A 211 -13.53 -20.03 12.34
C GLU A 211 -14.99 -19.54 12.33
N GLN A 212 -15.31 -18.53 11.51
CA GLN A 212 -16.65 -17.97 11.34
C GLN A 212 -17.25 -18.32 9.98
N GLU A 213 -18.58 -18.33 9.87
CA GLU A 213 -19.24 -18.31 8.55
C GLU A 213 -18.94 -16.97 7.88
N VAL A 214 -18.65 -17.02 6.57
CA VAL A 214 -18.51 -15.81 5.74
C VAL A 214 -19.54 -15.82 4.62
N ARG A 215 -20.04 -14.65 4.23
CA ARG A 215 -20.80 -14.45 3.00
C ARG A 215 -19.93 -13.72 1.99
N ILE A 216 -19.91 -14.19 0.75
CA ILE A 216 -19.13 -13.62 -0.33
C ILE A 216 -20.09 -13.24 -1.44
N ARG A 217 -20.11 -11.96 -1.79
CA ARG A 217 -20.80 -11.42 -2.96
C ARG A 217 -19.77 -11.01 -3.98
N GLY A 218 -19.99 -11.31 -5.25
CA GLY A 218 -19.07 -10.94 -6.30
C GLY A 218 -19.71 -10.69 -7.65
N GLU A 219 -19.04 -9.83 -8.43
CA GLU A 219 -19.37 -9.53 -9.82
C GLU A 219 -18.11 -9.72 -10.65
N ALA A 220 -18.10 -10.74 -11.51
CA ALA A 220 -17.00 -11.03 -12.41
C ALA A 220 -17.40 -10.67 -13.84
N ASN A 221 -16.70 -9.73 -14.46
CA ASN A 221 -16.94 -9.31 -15.83
C ASN A 221 -15.87 -9.90 -16.76
N THR A 222 -16.30 -10.73 -17.69
CA THR A 222 -15.42 -11.37 -18.68
C THR A 222 -15.68 -10.86 -20.08
N LYS A 223 -14.64 -10.73 -20.91
CA LYS A 223 -14.78 -10.48 -22.35
C LYS A 223 -14.09 -11.56 -23.18
N ALA A 224 -14.58 -11.74 -24.41
CA ALA A 224 -13.85 -12.52 -25.40
C ALA A 224 -12.48 -11.88 -25.66
N ARG A 225 -11.46 -12.72 -25.81
CA ARG A 225 -10.10 -12.28 -26.12
C ARG A 225 -9.35 -13.42 -26.78
N ASP A 226 -8.76 -13.15 -27.93
CA ASP A 226 -7.90 -14.13 -28.59
C ASP A 226 -6.62 -14.39 -27.77
N TRP A 227 -6.26 -15.66 -27.68
CA TRP A 227 -5.00 -16.08 -27.10
C TRP A 227 -3.90 -16.08 -28.18
N ASN A 228 -2.83 -15.34 -27.93
CA ASN A 228 -1.65 -15.33 -28.77
C ASN A 228 -0.50 -15.99 -28.00
N ASP A 229 -0.04 -17.15 -28.46
CA ASP A 229 1.00 -17.93 -27.76
C ASP A 229 2.33 -17.18 -27.62
N ASP A 230 2.58 -16.16 -28.45
CA ASP A 230 3.78 -15.33 -28.43
C ASP A 230 3.67 -14.08 -27.54
N ARG A 231 2.47 -13.71 -27.07
CA ARG A 231 2.25 -12.40 -26.42
C ARG A 231 1.33 -12.42 -25.21
N THR A 232 0.36 -13.31 -25.18
CA THR A 232 -0.59 -13.38 -24.07
C THR A 232 0.04 -14.13 -22.90
N MET A 233 -0.18 -13.59 -21.72
CA MET A 233 0.32 -14.12 -20.45
C MET A 233 -0.86 -14.23 -19.48
N HIS A 234 -0.80 -15.18 -18.57
CA HIS A 234 -1.73 -15.22 -17.45
C HIS A 234 -1.31 -14.21 -16.39
N PHE A 235 -2.29 -13.69 -15.65
CA PHE A 235 -2.06 -12.86 -14.48
C PHE A 235 -1.84 -13.75 -13.25
N TYR A 236 -0.81 -13.44 -12.48
CA TYR A 236 -0.45 -14.15 -11.26
C TYR A 236 -0.42 -13.19 -10.07
N ALA A 237 -0.99 -13.65 -8.96
CA ALA A 237 -0.95 -12.95 -7.69
C ALA A 237 -1.01 -13.99 -6.55
N ARG A 238 0.15 -14.40 -6.07
CA ARG A 238 0.31 -15.45 -5.06
C ARG A 238 0.85 -14.87 -3.76
N TRP A 239 -0.06 -14.70 -2.82
CA TRP A 239 0.21 -14.13 -1.51
C TRP A 239 1.11 -15.03 -0.67
N ARG A 240 1.86 -14.40 0.23
CA ARG A 240 2.70 -15.07 1.22
C ARG A 240 2.91 -14.16 2.42
N VAL A 241 3.25 -14.75 3.55
CA VAL A 241 3.52 -14.02 4.79
C VAL A 241 4.67 -14.67 5.54
N THR A 242 5.33 -13.88 6.38
CA THR A 242 6.26 -14.40 7.38
C THR A 242 5.95 -13.71 8.70
N HIS A 243 5.57 -14.52 9.68
CA HIS A 243 5.23 -14.08 11.03
C HIS A 243 6.41 -14.25 11.96
N GLY A 244 6.43 -13.53 13.09
CA GLY A 244 7.40 -13.77 14.15
C GLY A 244 8.82 -13.33 13.78
N ILE A 245 8.96 -12.34 12.90
CA ILE A 245 10.27 -11.85 12.46
C ILE A 245 10.87 -10.99 13.57
N ALA A 246 12.13 -11.26 13.90
CA ALA A 246 12.96 -10.41 14.74
C ALA A 246 13.94 -9.64 13.86
N THR A 247 14.10 -8.34 14.13
CA THR A 247 15.08 -7.46 13.47
C THR A 247 15.77 -6.63 14.54
N PRO A 248 17.10 -6.38 14.49
CA PRO A 248 18.08 -6.97 13.57
C PRO A 248 18.30 -8.50 13.77
N PRO A 249 18.97 -9.20 12.82
CA PRO A 249 19.61 -8.67 11.61
C PRO A 249 18.60 -8.23 10.55
N ALA A 250 19.08 -7.45 9.57
CA ALA A 250 18.31 -7.14 8.38
C ALA A 250 18.06 -8.41 7.55
N LEU A 251 16.94 -8.45 6.83
CA LEU A 251 16.51 -9.64 6.08
C LEU A 251 16.03 -9.25 4.69
N ASP A 252 16.62 -9.83 3.64
CA ASP A 252 16.07 -9.76 2.29
C ASP A 252 14.80 -10.63 2.21
N ILE A 253 13.63 -9.98 2.19
CA ILE A 253 12.34 -10.66 2.13
C ILE A 253 12.01 -10.96 0.65
N PRO A 254 11.82 -12.24 0.26
CA PRO A 254 11.52 -12.59 -1.13
C PRO A 254 10.06 -12.28 -1.48
N PHE A 255 9.85 -11.35 -2.42
CA PHE A 255 8.55 -11.02 -2.98
C PHE A 255 8.16 -11.94 -4.14
N LEU A 256 9.13 -12.28 -4.99
CA LEU A 256 8.95 -13.26 -6.07
C LEU A 256 10.30 -13.85 -6.45
N VAL A 257 10.38 -15.18 -6.51
CA VAL A 257 11.46 -15.88 -7.22
C VAL A 257 10.78 -16.80 -8.23
N ALA A 258 10.96 -16.51 -9.52
CA ALA A 258 10.29 -17.25 -10.59
C ALA A 258 11.23 -17.55 -11.76
N GLY A 259 10.99 -18.68 -12.40
CA GLY A 259 11.61 -19.11 -13.66
C GLY A 259 10.57 -19.26 -14.76
N GLY A 260 10.91 -18.77 -15.95
CA GLY A 260 10.05 -18.63 -17.12
C GLY A 260 10.05 -17.20 -17.64
N THR A 261 9.21 -16.92 -18.64
CA THR A 261 9.10 -15.60 -19.26
C THR A 261 7.91 -14.84 -18.69
N GLY A 262 8.09 -13.57 -18.34
CA GLY A 262 7.02 -12.76 -17.75
C GLY A 262 7.37 -11.30 -17.59
N ARG A 263 6.49 -10.60 -16.86
CA ARG A 263 6.58 -9.17 -16.56
C ARG A 263 6.06 -8.92 -15.15
N TYR A 264 6.90 -8.38 -14.28
CA TYR A 264 6.49 -7.95 -12.94
C TYR A 264 5.78 -6.59 -13.03
N VAL A 265 4.57 -6.47 -12.46
CA VAL A 265 3.68 -5.32 -12.69
C VAL A 265 3.15 -4.69 -11.41
N GLY A 266 3.57 -5.15 -10.23
CA GLY A 266 3.23 -4.47 -8.99
C GLY A 266 3.52 -5.28 -7.75
N THR A 267 3.42 -4.57 -6.64
CA THR A 267 3.76 -5.02 -5.31
C THR A 267 2.77 -4.46 -4.32
N ALA A 268 2.40 -5.25 -3.32
CA ALA A 268 1.83 -4.76 -2.08
C ALA A 268 2.47 -5.43 -0.88
N SER A 269 2.56 -4.71 0.22
CA SER A 269 2.98 -5.23 1.52
C SER A 269 1.98 -4.83 2.58
N LEU A 270 1.69 -5.76 3.48
CA LEU A 270 1.02 -5.46 4.73
C LEU A 270 1.89 -5.97 5.87
N MET A 271 2.19 -5.08 6.80
CA MET A 271 3.04 -5.36 7.93
C MET A 271 2.31 -5.13 9.24
N MET A 272 2.69 -5.87 10.28
CA MET A 272 2.41 -5.52 11.67
C MET A 272 3.73 -5.25 12.36
N ASN A 273 3.94 -3.99 12.73
CA ASN A 273 5.13 -3.49 13.38
C ASN A 273 4.88 -3.31 14.89
N THR A 274 5.58 -4.08 15.71
CA THR A 274 5.42 -4.07 17.17
C THR A 274 6.33 -3.05 17.87
N ALA A 275 7.00 -2.18 17.12
CA ALA A 275 7.88 -1.12 17.62
C ALA A 275 7.32 -0.39 18.85
N LEU A 276 8.18 -0.14 19.85
CA LEU A 276 7.78 0.49 21.10
C LEU A 276 7.92 2.02 21.11
N GLY A 277 8.61 2.60 20.12
CA GLY A 277 8.78 4.04 20.00
C GLY A 277 7.48 4.77 19.62
N THR A 278 7.55 6.10 19.64
CA THR A 278 6.44 7.02 19.33
C THR A 278 6.75 7.97 18.18
N HIS A 279 8.00 8.03 17.74
CA HIS A 279 8.47 8.85 16.63
C HIS A 279 9.06 7.96 15.55
N GLN A 280 9.07 8.43 14.30
CA GLN A 280 9.60 7.71 13.12
C GLN A 280 10.96 7.05 13.39
N GLY A 281 11.94 7.79 13.92
CA GLY A 281 13.26 7.25 14.27
C GLY A 281 13.24 6.07 15.28
N GLY A 282 12.16 5.89 16.05
CA GLY A 282 11.95 4.77 16.97
C GLY A 282 10.92 3.75 16.51
N THR A 283 10.33 3.91 15.31
CA THR A 283 9.28 3.02 14.77
C THR A 283 9.50 2.61 13.30
N TRP A 284 10.45 3.22 12.60
CA TRP A 284 10.64 2.99 11.17
C TRP A 284 11.24 1.61 10.87
N TRP A 285 10.60 0.92 9.93
CA TRP A 285 10.84 -0.48 9.55
C TRP A 285 11.54 -0.62 8.19
N GLY A 286 11.58 0.45 7.39
CA GLY A 286 11.72 0.37 5.94
C GLY A 286 13.00 0.97 5.37
N GLU A 287 14.13 0.98 6.08
CA GLU A 287 15.40 1.48 5.53
C GLU A 287 16.02 0.56 4.47
N GLY A 288 15.44 -0.62 4.25
CA GLY A 288 16.05 -1.65 3.42
C GLY A 288 15.76 -1.46 1.94
N ASP A 289 16.76 -1.76 1.13
CA ASP A 289 16.74 -1.56 -0.32
C ASP A 289 16.01 -2.69 -1.05
N GLU A 290 15.24 -2.35 -2.11
CA GLU A 290 14.80 -3.33 -3.10
C GLU A 290 15.96 -3.85 -3.95
N LYS A 291 15.89 -5.12 -4.32
CA LYS A 291 16.88 -5.80 -5.16
C LYS A 291 16.14 -6.67 -6.16
N VAL A 292 16.13 -6.26 -7.44
CA VAL A 292 15.53 -7.03 -8.54
C VAL A 292 16.62 -7.52 -9.48
N PHE A 293 16.70 -8.84 -9.63
CA PHE A 293 17.55 -9.52 -10.60
C PHE A 293 16.67 -10.09 -11.70
N VAL A 294 17.03 -9.87 -12.96
CA VAL A 294 16.38 -10.50 -14.10
C VAL A 294 17.38 -11.36 -14.88
N ASP A 295 16.92 -12.50 -15.35
CA ASP A 295 17.64 -13.43 -16.22
C ASP A 295 19.02 -13.84 -15.68
N ASP A 296 20.11 -13.39 -16.30
CA ASP A 296 21.48 -13.77 -15.95
C ASP A 296 22.26 -12.66 -15.22
N ASP A 297 21.56 -11.66 -14.70
CA ASP A 297 22.12 -10.59 -13.90
C ASP A 297 23.06 -11.10 -12.79
N LYS A 298 24.21 -10.44 -12.66
CA LYS A 298 25.19 -10.70 -11.59
C LYS A 298 25.12 -9.67 -10.47
N THR A 299 24.49 -8.54 -10.76
CA THR A 299 24.13 -7.45 -9.84
C THR A 299 22.69 -7.08 -10.14
N PRO A 300 21.90 -6.57 -9.18
CA PRO A 300 20.51 -6.22 -9.44
C PRO A 300 20.38 -5.25 -10.62
N SER A 301 19.49 -5.56 -11.56
CA SER A 301 19.05 -4.61 -12.60
C SER A 301 18.35 -3.39 -11.97
N TRP A 302 17.74 -3.59 -10.81
CA TRP A 302 17.16 -2.54 -9.99
C TRP A 302 17.67 -2.69 -8.56
N PHE A 303 18.33 -1.64 -8.05
CA PHE A 303 18.84 -1.58 -6.69
C PHE A 303 18.36 -0.31 -5.99
N GLY A 304 17.65 -0.47 -4.88
CA GLY A 304 16.96 0.57 -4.13
C GLY A 304 17.80 1.47 -3.23
N THR A 305 17.09 2.27 -2.44
CA THR A 305 17.64 3.12 -1.38
C THR A 305 16.84 3.09 -0.06
N GLY A 306 15.69 2.43 -0.06
CA GLY A 306 14.75 2.36 1.05
C GLY A 306 13.39 1.85 0.60
N SER A 307 12.63 1.25 1.51
CA SER A 307 11.29 0.74 1.21
C SER A 307 10.31 1.87 0.93
N GLU A 308 10.42 3.02 1.59
CA GLU A 308 9.61 4.20 1.25
C GLU A 308 9.89 4.68 -0.17
N ASP A 309 11.16 4.68 -0.56
CA ASP A 309 11.59 5.14 -1.87
C ASP A 309 11.04 4.20 -2.95
N TYR A 310 11.06 2.88 -2.68
CA TYR A 310 10.39 1.89 -3.52
C TYR A 310 8.89 2.18 -3.66
N TYR A 311 8.20 2.58 -2.59
CA TYR A 311 6.77 2.94 -2.63
C TYR A 311 6.51 4.42 -3.04
N ASN A 312 7.53 5.12 -3.54
CA ASN A 312 7.51 6.52 -4.01
C ASN A 312 7.09 7.55 -2.96
N TYR A 313 7.50 7.36 -1.71
CA TYR A 313 7.52 8.40 -0.70
C TYR A 313 8.90 8.48 -0.04
N ALA A 314 9.07 9.43 0.90
CA ALA A 314 10.35 9.66 1.55
C ALA A 314 10.18 9.93 3.05
N TRP A 315 11.29 9.84 3.79
CA TRP A 315 11.41 10.29 5.18
C TRP A 315 10.45 9.61 6.15
N SER A 316 10.28 8.29 6.01
CA SER A 316 9.45 7.49 6.92
C SER A 316 8.03 8.04 7.13
N ALA A 317 7.49 8.73 6.12
CA ALA A 317 6.30 9.55 6.26
C ALA A 317 5.08 8.72 6.71
N GLU A 318 4.38 9.25 7.71
CA GLU A 318 3.31 8.53 8.42
C GLU A 318 1.91 8.78 7.82
N ASP A 319 1.78 9.70 6.86
CA ASP A 319 0.49 10.09 6.32
C ASP A 319 -0.10 9.02 5.39
N ILE A 320 -1.44 8.96 5.39
CA ILE A 320 -2.19 8.13 4.44
C ILE A 320 -2.28 8.85 3.11
N PHE A 321 -1.97 8.13 2.04
CA PHE A 321 -2.10 8.64 0.69
C PHE A 321 -2.42 7.52 -0.29
N ALA A 322 -3.06 7.88 -1.39
CA ALA A 322 -3.34 6.98 -2.48
C ALA A 322 -3.22 7.72 -3.81
N TYR A 323 -2.47 7.13 -4.73
CA TYR A 323 -2.33 7.58 -6.11
C TYR A 323 -2.53 6.39 -7.05
N PRO A 324 -2.74 6.64 -8.35
CA PRO A 324 -3.02 5.56 -9.31
C PRO A 324 -1.99 4.44 -9.35
N TYR A 325 -0.71 4.73 -9.07
CA TYR A 325 0.38 3.76 -9.11
C TYR A 325 1.07 3.51 -7.77
N CYS A 326 0.79 4.25 -6.71
CA CYS A 326 1.41 4.02 -5.40
C CYS A 326 0.57 4.57 -4.25
N GLY A 327 0.72 4.00 -3.05
CA GLY A 327 -0.01 4.48 -1.89
C GLY A 327 0.37 3.78 -0.58
N GLN A 328 0.01 4.44 0.51
CA GLN A 328 -0.01 3.92 1.87
C GLN A 328 -1.44 4.03 2.41
N PRO A 329 -2.34 3.08 2.08
CA PRO A 329 -3.75 3.17 2.48
C PRO A 329 -3.97 2.93 3.98
N ARG A 330 -2.97 2.37 4.69
CA ARG A 330 -3.02 2.17 6.14
C ARG A 330 -1.66 2.42 6.79
N ASN A 331 -1.68 3.13 7.91
CA ASN A 331 -0.59 3.28 8.86
C ASN A 331 -1.23 3.61 10.21
N ASP A 332 -1.11 2.72 11.19
CA ASP A 332 -1.77 2.90 12.49
C ASP A 332 -1.04 3.91 13.38
N GLY A 333 0.29 3.92 13.37
CA GLY A 333 1.06 4.81 14.24
C GLY A 333 0.97 4.48 15.74
N PRO A 334 1.58 5.32 16.60
CA PRO A 334 2.30 6.55 16.25
C PRO A 334 3.56 6.28 15.43
N GLY A 335 3.96 7.24 14.60
CA GLY A 335 4.98 7.04 13.58
C GLY A 335 4.55 5.92 12.61
N ASN A 336 5.27 4.80 12.63
CA ASN A 336 5.02 3.63 11.78
C ASN A 336 4.76 2.35 12.60
N ARG A 337 4.33 2.47 13.86
CA ARG A 337 3.88 1.35 14.69
C ARG A 337 2.54 0.80 14.15
N GLY A 338 2.24 -0.45 14.49
CA GLY A 338 0.96 -1.07 14.23
C GLY A 338 0.89 -1.64 12.82
N PHE A 339 -0.28 -1.62 12.20
CA PHE A 339 -0.41 -2.10 10.84
C PHE A 339 -0.02 -1.02 9.81
N VAL A 340 0.81 -1.41 8.84
CA VAL A 340 1.22 -0.55 7.72
C VAL A 340 1.00 -1.29 6.41
N ALA A 341 0.21 -0.69 5.51
CA ALA A 341 -0.04 -1.22 4.18
C ALA A 341 0.55 -0.27 3.13
N ASN A 342 1.29 -0.82 2.16
CA ASN A 342 1.87 -0.07 1.04
C ASN A 342 1.62 -0.82 -0.27
N TYR A 343 1.47 -0.07 -1.37
CA TYR A 343 1.43 -0.63 -2.72
C TYR A 343 2.18 0.22 -3.74
N ARG A 344 2.67 -0.46 -4.79
CA ARG A 344 3.17 0.15 -6.02
C ARG A 344 2.77 -0.70 -7.21
N HIS A 345 2.22 -0.09 -8.25
CA HIS A 345 1.88 -0.74 -9.50
C HIS A 345 2.79 -0.26 -10.62
N HIS A 346 3.47 -1.21 -11.26
CA HIS A 346 4.44 -0.95 -12.33
C HIS A 346 3.77 -1.04 -13.70
N PHE A 347 2.94 -0.07 -14.06
CA PHE A 347 2.30 -0.04 -15.39
C PHE A 347 3.18 0.58 -16.48
N LEU A 348 4.00 1.58 -16.12
CA LEU A 348 4.90 2.27 -17.05
C LEU A 348 6.35 1.84 -16.91
N ASP A 349 6.68 1.24 -15.77
CA ASP A 349 8.02 0.85 -15.31
C ASP A 349 8.10 -0.63 -14.97
N ASP A 350 7.23 -1.48 -15.54
CA ASP A 350 7.23 -2.94 -15.37
C ASP A 350 8.62 -3.60 -15.59
N GLN A 351 8.86 -4.76 -14.96
CA GLN A 351 10.14 -5.46 -15.08
C GLN A 351 9.96 -6.73 -15.92
N PRO A 352 10.26 -6.70 -17.23
CA PRO A 352 10.23 -7.90 -18.07
C PRO A 352 11.41 -8.82 -17.74
N PHE A 353 11.18 -10.12 -17.87
CA PHE A 353 12.20 -11.16 -17.73
C PHE A 353 11.91 -12.29 -18.72
N GLU A 354 12.94 -12.85 -19.35
CA GLU A 354 12.79 -13.90 -20.36
C GLU A 354 12.95 -15.30 -19.77
N ASP A 355 13.83 -15.45 -18.78
CA ASP A 355 14.19 -16.72 -18.15
C ASP A 355 13.89 -16.77 -16.66
N ARG A 356 14.11 -15.68 -15.90
CA ARG A 356 13.86 -15.66 -14.45
C ARG A 356 13.81 -14.26 -13.85
N ILE A 357 13.17 -14.15 -12.70
CA ILE A 357 13.20 -12.97 -11.85
C ILE A 357 13.43 -13.38 -10.40
N ALA A 358 14.21 -12.59 -9.67
CA ALA A 358 14.29 -12.65 -8.22
C ALA A 358 14.16 -11.23 -7.67
N PHE A 359 13.06 -10.97 -6.96
CA PHE A 359 12.80 -9.69 -6.30
C PHE A 359 12.76 -9.88 -4.79
N TYR A 360 13.63 -9.13 -4.12
CA TYR A 360 13.73 -9.00 -2.68
C TYR A 360 13.51 -7.55 -2.26
N LEU A 361 12.87 -7.34 -1.11
CA LEU A 361 12.86 -6.05 -0.43
C LEU A 361 13.39 -6.29 0.99
N GLU A 362 14.40 -5.55 1.37
CA GLU A 362 15.05 -5.74 2.67
C GLU A 362 14.19 -5.14 3.79
N LEU A 363 13.95 -5.93 4.83
CA LEU A 363 13.41 -5.44 6.09
C LEU A 363 14.59 -4.99 6.95
N LEU A 364 14.75 -3.68 7.10
CA LEU A 364 15.76 -3.03 7.92
C LEU A 364 15.12 -1.93 8.77
N SER A 365 15.00 -2.20 10.06
CA SER A 365 14.47 -1.27 11.04
C SER A 365 15.59 -0.49 11.73
N TYR A 366 15.31 0.75 12.16
CA TYR A 366 16.26 1.54 12.95
C TYR A 366 16.50 1.04 14.38
N HIS A 367 15.69 0.09 14.82
CA HIS A 367 15.58 -0.29 16.23
C HIS A 367 15.15 -1.76 16.31
N PRO A 368 15.49 -2.47 17.40
CA PRO A 368 15.04 -3.84 17.57
C PRO A 368 13.51 -3.95 17.60
N VAL A 369 12.99 -4.90 16.83
CA VAL A 369 11.57 -5.26 16.77
C VAL A 369 11.47 -6.78 16.80
N GLU A 370 10.59 -7.29 17.65
CA GLU A 370 10.27 -8.72 17.79
C GLU A 370 8.84 -8.98 17.30
N ASP A 371 8.49 -10.21 16.96
CA ASP A 371 7.12 -10.57 16.54
C ASP A 371 6.57 -9.75 15.35
N PHE A 372 7.43 -9.25 14.46
CA PHE A 372 7.02 -8.55 13.26
C PHE A 372 6.35 -9.52 12.29
N SER A 373 5.23 -9.11 11.66
CA SER A 373 4.57 -9.88 10.61
C SER A 373 4.70 -9.14 9.29
N TYR A 374 5.15 -9.82 8.24
CA TYR A 374 5.35 -9.25 6.91
C TYR A 374 4.61 -10.07 5.85
N ALA A 375 3.40 -9.64 5.51
CA ALA A 375 2.63 -10.14 4.38
C ALA A 375 3.00 -9.38 3.11
N ARG A 376 3.05 -10.08 1.98
CA ARG A 376 3.51 -9.54 0.71
C ARG A 376 2.81 -10.18 -0.46
N GLN A 377 2.55 -9.35 -1.46
CA GLN A 377 1.86 -9.69 -2.69
C GLN A 377 2.69 -9.21 -3.86
N ALA A 378 3.10 -10.14 -4.73
CA ALA A 378 3.61 -9.82 -6.05
C ALA A 378 2.48 -9.95 -7.07
N TYR A 379 2.38 -8.99 -7.99
CA TYR A 379 1.51 -9.03 -9.16
C TYR A 379 2.38 -9.12 -10.40
N HIS A 380 2.20 -10.16 -11.22
CA HIS A 380 2.98 -10.34 -12.44
C HIS A 380 2.16 -11.02 -13.54
N TYR A 381 2.62 -10.89 -14.78
CA TYR A 381 2.14 -11.67 -15.89
C TYR A 381 3.19 -12.70 -16.29
N GLY A 382 2.79 -13.94 -16.54
CA GLY A 382 3.70 -15.01 -16.94
C GLY A 382 3.17 -15.80 -18.13
N ARG A 383 4.07 -16.28 -19.00
CA ARG A 383 3.72 -17.25 -20.02
C ARG A 383 3.31 -18.58 -19.37
N PRO A 384 2.47 -19.39 -20.04
CA PRO A 384 2.21 -20.76 -19.59
C PRO A 384 3.52 -21.51 -19.36
N GLY A 385 3.65 -22.16 -18.19
CA GLY A 385 4.89 -22.86 -17.82
C GLY A 385 5.76 -22.15 -16.78
N ILE A 386 5.45 -20.91 -16.41
CA ILE A 386 6.19 -20.23 -15.33
C ILE A 386 6.07 -21.01 -14.01
N ILE A 387 7.19 -21.13 -13.29
CA ILE A 387 7.28 -21.76 -11.98
C ILE A 387 7.81 -20.71 -11.02
N ASP A 388 7.20 -20.60 -9.85
CA ASP A 388 7.62 -19.68 -8.80
C ASP A 388 7.84 -20.42 -7.47
N ASP A 389 8.36 -19.68 -6.51
CA ASP A 389 8.59 -20.09 -5.12
C ASP A 389 7.31 -20.15 -4.27
N HIS A 390 6.13 -20.25 -4.91
CA HIS A 390 4.87 -20.28 -4.21
C HIS A 390 4.69 -21.54 -3.36
N VAL A 391 4.30 -21.30 -2.10
CA VAL A 391 3.87 -22.31 -1.13
C VAL A 391 2.37 -22.17 -0.90
N THR A 392 1.69 -23.29 -0.67
CA THR A 392 0.25 -23.30 -0.37
C THR A 392 -0.03 -22.55 0.92
N ILE A 393 -1.03 -21.67 0.90
CA ILE A 393 -1.49 -20.95 2.08
C ILE A 393 -2.14 -21.91 3.08
N THR A 394 -1.70 -21.83 4.33
CA THR A 394 -2.22 -22.59 5.47
C THR A 394 -3.06 -21.71 6.41
N ALA A 395 -3.74 -22.32 7.38
CA ALA A 395 -4.47 -21.60 8.41
C ALA A 395 -3.56 -20.72 9.30
N GLU A 396 -2.32 -21.15 9.57
CA GLU A 396 -1.36 -20.35 10.34
C GLU A 396 -0.90 -19.12 9.56
N ASP A 397 -0.74 -19.24 8.24
CA ASP A 397 -0.39 -18.08 7.40
C ASP A 397 -1.46 -17.00 7.52
N VAL A 398 -2.74 -17.37 7.43
CA VAL A 398 -3.87 -16.42 7.52
C VAL A 398 -4.33 -16.11 8.95
N ARG A 399 -3.55 -16.45 9.97
CA ARG A 399 -3.86 -15.99 11.33
C ARG A 399 -3.93 -14.46 11.37
N ILE A 400 -4.75 -13.92 12.26
CA ILE A 400 -4.84 -12.47 12.48
C ILE A 400 -3.66 -12.04 13.34
N PRO A 401 -2.71 -11.24 12.83
CA PRO A 401 -1.66 -10.69 13.66
C PRO A 401 -2.29 -9.84 14.77
N ARG A 402 -1.75 -9.91 15.98
CA ARG A 402 -2.21 -9.11 17.12
C ARG A 402 -1.04 -8.35 17.70
N LEU A 403 -1.29 -7.09 18.05
CA LEU A 403 -0.25 -6.28 18.67
C LEU A 403 -0.07 -6.74 20.12
N PRO A 404 1.17 -6.82 20.63
CA PRO A 404 1.39 -7.06 22.04
C PRO A 404 0.72 -5.98 22.89
N ALA A 405 -0.09 -6.40 23.86
CA ALA A 405 -0.79 -5.52 24.79
C ALA A 405 -0.47 -5.87 26.26
N PRO A 406 -0.36 -4.87 27.16
CA PRO A 406 -0.44 -3.44 26.87
C PRO A 406 0.83 -2.91 26.18
N TRP A 407 0.66 -1.97 25.24
CA TRP A 407 1.79 -1.20 24.73
C TRP A 407 2.17 -0.12 25.76
N VAL A 408 3.47 -0.01 26.05
CA VAL A 408 4.02 1.05 26.88
C VAL A 408 5.03 1.83 26.03
N PRO A 409 4.78 3.13 25.75
CA PRO A 409 5.70 3.96 24.98
C PRO A 409 7.13 3.93 25.54
N ASN A 410 8.11 3.61 24.69
CA ASN A 410 9.52 3.61 25.06
C ASN A 410 10.21 4.86 24.46
N PRO A 411 10.74 5.79 25.29
CA PRO A 411 11.46 6.95 24.79
C PRO A 411 12.81 6.53 24.21
N GLN A 412 12.93 6.54 22.88
CA GLN A 412 14.12 6.07 22.17
C GLN A 412 14.39 6.91 20.92
N ASN A 413 15.67 6.95 20.51
CA ASN A 413 16.12 7.72 19.35
C ASN A 413 15.64 9.19 19.42
N ALA A 414 14.84 9.64 18.46
CA ALA A 414 14.33 11.02 18.42
C ALA A 414 13.46 11.40 19.63
N SER A 415 12.80 10.44 20.30
CA SER A 415 12.03 10.67 21.53
C SER A 415 12.82 10.35 22.80
N ALA A 416 14.15 10.23 22.73
CA ALA A 416 14.99 9.97 23.90
C ALA A 416 14.84 11.11 24.94
N GLY A 417 14.47 10.74 26.16
CA GLY A 417 14.21 11.68 27.25
C GLY A 417 12.79 12.25 27.30
N ALA A 418 11.91 11.85 26.39
CA ALA A 418 10.48 12.18 26.46
C ALA A 418 9.84 11.58 27.73
N THR A 419 8.83 12.27 28.24
CA THR A 419 7.96 11.79 29.33
C THR A 419 6.55 11.66 28.75
N TYR A 420 5.97 10.47 28.90
CA TYR A 420 4.61 10.19 28.44
C TYR A 420 3.63 10.34 29.59
N PHE A 421 2.44 10.86 29.27
CA PHE A 421 1.37 11.06 30.22
C PHE A 421 0.06 10.54 29.62
N GLU A 422 -0.63 9.70 30.38
CA GLU A 422 -1.99 9.26 30.04
C GLU A 422 -2.97 10.43 30.23
N PRO A 423 -3.71 10.85 29.19
CA PRO A 423 -4.53 12.07 29.25
C PRO A 423 -5.63 12.00 30.32
N GLU A 424 -6.16 10.81 30.62
CA GLU A 424 -7.17 10.62 31.67
C GLU A 424 -6.64 10.90 33.08
N LEU A 425 -5.31 10.83 33.27
CA LEU A 425 -4.66 11.16 34.54
C LEU A 425 -4.38 12.65 34.68
N LEU A 426 -4.46 13.41 33.58
CA LEU A 426 -4.19 14.85 33.55
C LEU A 426 -5.46 15.70 33.73
N THR A 427 -6.65 15.10 33.75
CA THR A 427 -7.91 15.83 33.90
C THR A 427 -8.85 15.19 34.90
N THR A 428 -9.76 16.00 35.45
CA THR A 428 -10.92 15.55 36.22
C THR A 428 -12.22 15.78 35.47
N GLN A 429 -12.16 16.28 34.22
CA GLN A 429 -13.35 16.49 33.39
C GLN A 429 -13.96 15.16 32.97
N PRO A 430 -15.30 15.08 32.80
CA PRO A 430 -15.96 13.87 32.34
C PRO A 430 -15.41 13.37 31.01
N HIS A 431 -15.08 12.09 30.95
CA HIS A 431 -14.59 11.39 29.76
C HIS A 431 -14.99 9.91 29.83
N GLN A 432 -14.83 9.21 28.71
CA GLN A 432 -14.97 7.76 28.63
C GLN A 432 -13.62 7.14 28.29
N LEU A 433 -13.44 5.88 28.66
CA LEU A 433 -12.28 5.09 28.26
C LEU A 433 -12.75 4.02 27.27
N GLU A 434 -12.08 3.96 26.13
CA GLU A 434 -12.20 2.88 25.15
C GLU A 434 -10.96 1.98 25.25
N GLU A 435 -11.11 0.67 25.03
CA GLU A 435 -10.00 -0.29 25.09
C GLU A 435 -9.52 -0.66 23.67
N GLY A 436 -8.20 -0.85 23.50
CA GLY A 436 -7.64 -1.28 22.22
C GLY A 436 -6.13 -1.55 22.25
N GLU A 437 -5.66 -2.51 21.46
CA GLU A 437 -4.26 -2.97 21.45
C GLU A 437 -3.26 -1.94 20.89
N VAL A 438 -3.77 -0.96 20.12
CA VAL A 438 -2.97 0.11 19.50
C VAL A 438 -2.62 1.24 20.48
N TRP A 439 -3.38 1.39 21.57
CA TRP A 439 -3.26 2.53 22.48
C TRP A 439 -2.29 2.28 23.64
N SER A 440 -1.75 3.37 24.18
CA SER A 440 -0.88 3.30 25.34
C SER A 440 -1.66 2.72 26.53
N HIS A 441 -1.05 1.77 27.24
CA HIS A 441 -1.69 0.98 28.29
C HIS A 441 -3.03 0.31 27.91
N GLY A 442 -3.29 0.16 26.60
CA GLY A 442 -4.52 -0.40 26.07
C GLY A 442 -5.75 0.51 26.16
N LYS A 443 -5.59 1.82 26.42
CA LYS A 443 -6.71 2.74 26.70
C LYS A 443 -6.66 3.99 25.83
N LEU A 444 -7.85 4.44 25.44
CA LEU A 444 -8.08 5.70 24.72
C LEU A 444 -9.07 6.53 25.54
N MET A 445 -8.70 7.77 25.87
CA MET A 445 -9.59 8.74 26.46
C MET A 445 -10.47 9.39 25.38
N ALA A 446 -11.77 9.14 25.43
CA ALA A 446 -12.76 9.78 24.58
C ALA A 446 -13.44 10.94 25.33
N TRP A 447 -13.25 12.16 24.82
CA TRP A 447 -13.91 13.37 25.30
C TRP A 447 -14.96 13.83 24.29
N ARG A 448 -16.21 13.96 24.73
CA ARG A 448 -17.38 14.26 23.88
C ARG A 448 -17.96 15.63 24.19
N PRO A 449 -17.38 16.73 23.66
CA PRO A 449 -17.95 18.07 23.83
C PRO A 449 -19.37 18.12 23.24
N GLN A 450 -20.24 18.94 23.82
CA GLN A 450 -21.63 19.11 23.38
C GLN A 450 -21.86 20.43 22.63
N ALA A 451 -20.92 21.37 22.72
CA ALA A 451 -21.00 22.66 22.07
C ALA A 451 -19.62 23.13 21.54
N ASP A 452 -19.67 23.90 20.47
CA ASP A 452 -18.53 24.64 19.92
C ASP A 452 -17.88 25.54 20.98
N GLY A 453 -16.54 25.57 21.02
CA GLY A 453 -15.77 26.32 22.00
C GLY A 453 -15.66 25.68 23.39
N GLU A 454 -16.24 24.49 23.62
CA GLU A 454 -15.93 23.71 24.81
C GLU A 454 -14.43 23.39 24.85
N THR A 455 -13.87 23.33 26.07
CA THR A 455 -12.44 23.11 26.27
C THR A 455 -12.17 21.92 27.19
N LEU A 456 -11.22 21.09 26.77
CA LEU A 456 -10.61 20.09 27.61
C LEU A 456 -9.31 20.64 28.20
N ARG A 457 -9.19 20.59 29.52
CA ARG A 457 -8.05 21.07 30.28
C ARG A 457 -7.25 19.89 30.80
N LEU A 458 -6.00 19.81 30.39
CA LEU A 458 -5.02 18.81 30.83
C LEU A 458 -3.96 19.49 31.69
N LYS A 459 -3.82 19.06 32.93
CA LYS A 459 -2.84 19.57 33.91
C LYS A 459 -1.51 18.84 33.73
N LEU A 460 -0.57 19.46 33.04
CA LEU A 460 0.76 18.92 32.77
C LEU A 460 1.74 19.26 33.90
N PRO A 461 2.28 18.27 34.64
CA PRO A 461 3.28 18.52 35.66
C PRO A 461 4.70 18.60 35.05
N VAL A 462 5.36 19.74 35.20
CA VAL A 462 6.72 20.00 34.70
C VAL A 462 7.71 19.99 35.88
N LYS A 463 8.60 19.00 35.89
CA LYS A 463 9.57 18.79 36.99
C LYS A 463 10.82 19.69 36.92
N LYS A 464 11.10 20.28 35.76
CA LYS A 464 12.29 21.11 35.55
C LYS A 464 11.95 22.21 34.55
N ALA A 465 12.38 23.44 34.81
CA ALA A 465 12.21 24.50 33.82
C ALA A 465 13.07 24.24 32.58
N GLY A 466 12.55 24.53 31.39
CA GLY A 466 13.26 24.29 30.13
C GLY A 466 12.44 24.57 28.88
N LYS A 467 13.04 24.30 27.72
CA LYS A 467 12.36 24.26 26.43
C LYS A 467 11.87 22.84 26.19
N TYR A 468 10.59 22.72 25.88
CA TYR A 468 9.91 21.45 25.64
C TYR A 468 9.24 21.50 24.28
N GLU A 469 9.19 20.35 23.63
CA GLU A 469 8.22 20.04 22.59
C GLU A 469 7.12 19.23 23.25
N VAL A 470 5.88 19.68 23.10
CA VAL A 470 4.70 19.00 23.64
C VAL A 470 3.91 18.47 22.46
N ASP A 471 3.83 17.14 22.37
CA ASP A 471 3.08 16.44 21.36
C ASP A 471 1.80 15.85 21.96
N LEU A 472 0.67 16.13 21.33
CA LEU A 472 -0.61 15.51 21.65
C LEU A 472 -0.90 14.40 20.65
N TYR A 473 -1.20 13.19 21.12
CA TYR A 473 -1.56 12.06 20.27
C TYR A 473 -3.07 11.87 20.25
N GLU A 474 -3.66 11.90 19.05
CA GLU A 474 -5.09 11.70 18.82
C GLU A 474 -5.34 10.40 18.05
N GLY A 475 -6.40 9.70 18.46
CA GLY A 475 -6.92 8.53 17.75
C GLY A 475 -7.95 8.95 16.70
N ARG A 476 -7.64 8.72 15.42
CA ARG A 476 -8.67 8.59 14.37
C ARG A 476 -8.97 7.12 14.18
N ARG A 477 -10.12 6.79 13.60
CA ARG A 477 -10.74 5.45 13.40
C ARG A 477 -9.78 4.24 13.33
N THR A 478 -8.58 4.39 12.77
CA THR A 478 -7.52 3.37 12.69
C THR A 478 -6.09 3.88 12.95
N MET A 479 -5.87 5.13 13.39
CA MET A 479 -4.54 5.73 13.49
C MET A 479 -4.35 6.55 14.78
N LEU A 480 -3.24 6.33 15.51
CA LEU A 480 -2.66 7.26 16.47
C LEU A 480 -1.65 8.17 15.76
N ARG A 481 -1.81 9.49 15.88
CA ARG A 481 -0.83 10.44 15.32
C ARG A 481 -0.66 11.63 16.26
N ALA A 482 0.54 12.20 16.28
CA ALA A 482 0.74 13.54 16.85
C ALA A 482 -0.17 14.54 16.09
N SER A 483 -1.22 15.04 16.73
CA SER A 483 -2.19 15.97 16.15
C SER A 483 -1.68 17.41 16.20
N GLU A 484 -0.97 17.76 17.28
CA GLU A 484 -0.39 19.06 17.50
C GLU A 484 0.97 18.89 18.19
N SER A 485 1.97 19.62 17.69
CA SER A 485 3.30 19.70 18.29
C SER A 485 3.64 21.17 18.49
N GLN A 486 3.99 21.54 19.73
CA GLN A 486 4.29 22.91 20.09
C GLN A 486 5.59 23.02 20.88
N GLN A 487 6.49 23.91 20.44
CA GLN A 487 7.66 24.30 21.21
C GLN A 487 7.29 25.36 22.26
N LEU A 488 7.52 25.04 23.53
CA LEU A 488 7.14 25.85 24.68
C LEU A 488 8.32 26.02 25.65
N GLU A 489 8.46 27.21 26.24
CA GLU A 489 9.30 27.39 27.44
C GLU A 489 8.41 27.21 28.68
N LEU A 490 8.65 26.14 29.45
CA LEU A 490 7.86 25.82 30.63
C LEU A 490 8.72 26.01 31.89
N SER A 491 8.16 26.64 32.91
CA SER A 491 8.76 26.70 34.26
C SER A 491 8.48 25.41 35.03
N GLU A 492 9.22 25.16 36.11
CA GLU A 492 8.85 24.10 37.05
C GLU A 492 7.47 24.40 37.66
N GLY A 493 6.58 23.39 37.71
CA GLY A 493 5.22 23.53 38.24
C GLY A 493 4.15 22.84 37.39
N GLU A 494 2.89 23.10 37.71
CA GLU A 494 1.73 22.62 36.93
C GLU A 494 1.38 23.65 35.85
N HIS A 495 1.26 23.20 34.61
CA HIS A 495 0.78 23.98 33.47
C HIS A 495 -0.54 23.39 32.97
N VAL A 496 -1.36 24.21 32.32
CA VAL A 496 -2.62 23.74 31.73
C VAL A 496 -2.54 23.84 30.22
N ILE A 497 -2.75 22.70 29.55
CA ILE A 497 -3.00 22.63 28.11
C ILE A 497 -4.52 22.71 27.93
N GLU A 498 -4.98 23.62 27.09
CA GLU A 498 -6.40 23.78 26.74
C GLU A 498 -6.61 23.36 25.29
N LEU A 499 -7.40 22.30 25.09
CA LEU A 499 -7.82 21.84 23.77
C LEU A 499 -9.24 22.35 23.52
N MET A 500 -9.44 23.15 22.48
CA MET A 500 -10.72 23.74 22.15
C MET A 500 -11.40 22.98 21.02
N PHE A 501 -12.67 22.62 21.21
CA PHE A 501 -13.48 22.00 20.16
C PHE A 501 -13.97 23.06 19.15
N ASP A 502 -13.72 22.86 17.85
CA ASP A 502 -14.21 23.70 16.74
C ASP A 502 -15.14 22.86 15.84
N ASP A 503 -16.42 23.22 15.75
CA ASP A 503 -17.50 22.48 15.05
C ASP A 503 -17.40 22.52 13.50
N LYS A 504 -16.25 22.86 12.92
CA LYS A 504 -16.04 22.88 11.46
C LYS A 504 -15.87 21.49 10.81
N GLY A 505 -16.62 20.49 11.29
CA GLY A 505 -16.96 19.31 10.51
C GLY A 505 -16.21 17.99 10.80
N ARG A 506 -15.80 17.69 12.05
CA ARG A 506 -15.46 16.31 12.48
C ARG A 506 -15.85 15.98 13.93
N GLU A 507 -16.01 14.68 14.13
CA GLU A 507 -16.44 13.89 15.31
C GLU A 507 -15.60 14.10 16.59
N ASP A 508 -16.14 13.63 17.74
CA ASP A 508 -15.56 13.53 19.09
C ASP A 508 -14.02 13.57 19.17
N ALA A 509 -13.47 14.34 20.13
CA ALA A 509 -12.04 14.35 20.42
C ALA A 509 -11.60 13.07 21.15
N ARG A 510 -10.66 12.32 20.57
CA ARG A 510 -10.17 11.04 21.09
C ARG A 510 -8.65 11.09 21.27
N LEU A 511 -8.17 10.94 22.49
CA LEU A 511 -6.75 11.06 22.89
C LEU A 511 -6.24 9.73 23.46
N GLY A 512 -5.05 9.26 23.05
CA GLY A 512 -4.54 7.93 23.46
C GLY A 512 -3.03 7.78 23.44
#